data_AF-A0A8X6L831-F1
#
_entry.id   AF-A0A8X6L831-F1
#
_cell.length_a   1.000
_cell.length_b   1.000
_cell.length_c   1.000
_cell.angle_alpha   90.00
_cell.angle_beta   90.00
_cell.angle_gamma   90.00
#
_symmetry.space_group_name_H-M   'P 1'
#
loop_
_entity.id
_entity.type
_entity.pdbx_description
1 polymer ?
#
loop_
_entity_poly.entity_id
_entity_poly.type
_entity_poly.pdbx_seq_one_letter_code
_entity_poly.pdbx_strand_id
1 'polypeptide(L)'
;MVEVNLAIISSDPVDTLNLPVISSGPLDLQAFECPTSFSHKRRQVQFQLPSIWDKSKVKVIVFESSNRYASHPSSPTDISRFAKSKRMKLADPDDSLSSLPIEILIGADFYWNVMHSDAPVKLSDSPALVPSNFGWILSGSRSHATVSFKPTVHSINVDTHELDNMV
;
A
#
# COMPACT_ATOMS: atom_id res chain seq x y z
N MET A 1 -14.08 16.60 -10.78
CA MET A 1 -13.79 15.55 -9.79
C MET A 1 -12.62 14.76 -10.36
N VAL A 2 -11.40 15.07 -9.94
CA VAL A 2 -10.20 14.37 -10.43
C VAL A 2 -10.03 13.13 -9.55
N GLU A 3 -10.12 11.95 -10.16
CA GLU A 3 -9.98 10.66 -9.48
C GLU A 3 -8.49 10.39 -9.26
N VAL A 4 -8.02 10.58 -8.03
CA VAL A 4 -6.63 10.36 -7.66
C VAL A 4 -6.41 8.86 -7.45
N ASN A 5 -5.82 8.18 -8.42
CA ASN A 5 -5.37 6.79 -8.27
C ASN A 5 -4.01 6.78 -7.57
N LEU A 6 -4.00 6.59 -6.25
CA LEU A 6 -2.79 6.53 -5.42
C LEU A 6 -2.23 5.10 -5.30
N ALA A 7 -2.88 4.11 -5.93
CA ALA A 7 -2.44 2.74 -5.89
C ALA A 7 -1.62 2.31 -7.12
N ILE A 8 -0.48 1.66 -6.85
CA ILE A 8 0.52 1.25 -7.85
C ILE A 8 0.95 -0.19 -7.59
N ILE A 9 1.17 -0.96 -8.65
CA ILE A 9 1.74 -2.32 -8.61
C ILE A 9 3.06 -2.37 -9.39
N SER A 10 4.00 -3.20 -8.94
CA SER A 10 5.20 -3.49 -9.74
C SER A 10 4.83 -4.18 -11.07
N SER A 11 5.58 -3.91 -12.13
CA SER A 11 5.38 -4.56 -13.44
C SER A 11 5.55 -6.08 -13.38
N ASP A 12 6.45 -6.58 -12.52
CA ASP A 12 6.83 -8.00 -12.51
C ASP A 12 5.63 -8.92 -12.16
N PRO A 13 4.83 -8.66 -11.10
CA PRO A 13 3.58 -9.39 -10.85
C PRO A 13 2.52 -9.26 -11.94
N VAL A 14 2.44 -8.10 -12.61
CA VAL A 14 1.46 -7.89 -13.69
C VAL A 14 1.67 -8.90 -14.81
N ASP A 15 2.91 -9.06 -15.24
CA ASP A 15 3.28 -9.98 -16.31
C ASP A 15 3.27 -11.43 -15.83
N THR A 16 3.82 -11.70 -14.64
CA THR A 16 3.94 -13.06 -14.10
C THR A 16 2.59 -13.71 -13.81
N LEU A 17 1.66 -12.94 -13.26
CA LEU A 17 0.30 -13.41 -12.95
C LEU A 17 -0.68 -13.20 -14.11
N ASN A 18 -0.23 -12.63 -15.22
CA ASN A 18 -1.04 -12.29 -16.39
C ASN A 18 -2.30 -11.48 -16.00
N LEU A 19 -2.10 -10.40 -15.24
CA LEU A 19 -3.20 -9.62 -14.69
C LEU A 19 -4.00 -8.90 -15.80
N PRO A 20 -5.34 -8.77 -15.66
CA PRO A 20 -6.16 -8.11 -16.67
C PRO A 20 -5.82 -6.62 -16.81
N VAL A 21 -5.25 -6.25 -17.95
CA VAL A 21 -5.04 -4.85 -18.34
C VAL A 21 -6.36 -4.30 -18.85
N ILE A 22 -6.91 -3.31 -18.15
CA ILE A 22 -8.20 -2.70 -18.48
C ILE A 22 -8.05 -1.43 -19.31
N SER A 23 -6.91 -0.76 -19.20
CA SER A 23 -6.63 0.49 -19.93
C SER A 23 -5.12 0.75 -19.97
N SER A 24 -4.74 1.81 -20.68
CA SER A 24 -3.40 2.39 -20.59
C SER A 24 -3.52 3.91 -20.61
N GLY A 25 -2.85 4.59 -19.69
CA GLY A 25 -2.98 6.04 -19.53
C GLY A 25 -1.69 6.67 -19.02
N PRO A 26 -1.55 8.01 -19.10
CA PRO A 26 -0.46 8.71 -18.45
C PRO A 26 -0.57 8.57 -16.92
N LEU A 27 0.55 8.23 -16.28
CA LEU A 27 0.74 8.34 -14.84
C LEU A 27 1.66 9.52 -14.58
N ASP A 28 1.10 10.57 -14.02
CA ASP A 28 1.82 11.79 -13.67
C ASP A 28 2.43 11.64 -12.28
N LEU A 29 3.75 11.76 -12.21
CA LEU A 29 4.52 11.69 -10.98
C LEU A 29 5.15 13.06 -10.71
N GLN A 30 4.79 13.66 -9.60
CA GLN A 30 5.41 14.88 -9.11
C GLN A 30 5.92 14.66 -7.69
N ALA A 31 7.23 14.81 -7.52
CA ALA A 31 7.83 14.77 -6.20
C ALA A 31 7.49 16.06 -5.42
N PHE A 32 7.29 15.94 -4.11
CA PHE A 32 7.11 17.09 -3.23
C PHE A 32 8.30 18.05 -3.36
N GLU A 33 8.01 19.35 -3.45
CA GLU A 33 9.00 20.42 -3.70
C GLU A 33 9.77 20.28 -5.03
N CYS A 34 9.33 19.40 -5.94
CA CYS A 34 9.89 19.29 -7.28
C CYS A 34 8.99 20.03 -8.28
N PRO A 35 9.51 21.07 -8.96
CA PRO A 35 8.72 21.83 -9.95
C PRO A 35 8.50 21.06 -11.25
N THR A 36 9.18 19.93 -11.44
CA THR A 36 9.06 19.09 -12.63
C THR A 36 8.15 17.90 -12.35
N SER A 37 7.10 17.75 -13.16
CA SER A 37 6.31 16.52 -13.24
C SER A 37 6.85 15.62 -14.35
N PHE A 38 6.76 14.32 -14.15
CA PHE A 38 7.09 13.31 -15.16
C PHE A 38 5.83 12.53 -15.49
N SER A 39 5.46 12.50 -16.78
CA SER A 39 4.33 11.73 -17.27
C SER A 39 4.83 10.56 -18.11
N HIS A 40 4.41 9.36 -17.74
CA HIS A 40 4.67 8.19 -18.57
C HIS A 40 3.41 7.35 -18.74
N LYS A 41 3.23 6.81 -19.96
CA LYS A 41 2.16 5.86 -20.22
C LYS A 41 2.41 4.56 -19.43
N ARG A 42 1.40 4.11 -18.69
CA ARG A 42 1.42 2.89 -17.88
C ARG A 42 0.16 2.08 -18.13
N ARG A 43 0.27 0.75 -18.00
CA ARG A 43 -0.90 -0.14 -17.98
C ARG A 43 -1.67 0.10 -16.68
N GLN A 44 -2.98 0.19 -16.80
CA GLN A 44 -3.88 0.13 -15.66
C GLN A 44 -4.44 -1.29 -15.59
N VAL A 45 -4.28 -1.93 -14.45
CA VAL A 45 -4.72 -3.31 -14.23
C VAL A 45 -5.80 -3.37 -13.18
N GLN A 46 -6.70 -4.33 -13.32
CA GLN A 46 -7.77 -4.57 -12.37
C GLN A 46 -7.74 -6.02 -11.89
N PHE A 47 -7.68 -6.20 -10.58
CA PHE A 47 -7.67 -7.52 -9.97
C PHE A 47 -8.34 -7.50 -8.59
N GLN A 48 -8.44 -8.67 -7.97
CA GLN A 48 -8.98 -8.84 -6.63
C GLN A 48 -7.89 -9.34 -5.69
N LEU A 49 -7.75 -8.69 -4.54
CA LEU A 49 -6.93 -9.13 -3.44
C LEU A 49 -7.79 -9.96 -2.48
N PRO A 50 -7.60 -11.29 -2.40
CA PRO A 50 -8.34 -12.12 -1.47
C PRO A 50 -7.74 -12.04 -0.06
N SER A 51 -8.60 -12.09 0.95
CA SER A 51 -8.16 -12.37 2.32
C SER A 51 -7.78 -13.83 2.47
N ILE A 52 -6.73 -14.10 3.26
CA ILE A 52 -6.34 -15.46 3.63
C ILE A 52 -7.17 -16.00 4.81
N TRP A 53 -7.90 -15.12 5.51
CA TRP A 53 -8.60 -15.47 6.75
C TRP A 53 -10.08 -15.74 6.59
N ASP A 54 -10.67 -15.25 5.51
CA ASP A 54 -12.09 -15.36 5.20
C ASP A 54 -12.33 -15.28 3.69
N LYS A 55 -13.59 -15.05 3.27
CA LYS A 55 -13.99 -14.98 1.86
C LYS A 55 -13.99 -13.56 1.30
N SER A 56 -13.58 -12.57 2.08
CA SER A 56 -13.54 -11.18 1.64
C SER A 56 -12.50 -10.98 0.54
N LYS A 57 -12.80 -10.06 -0.36
CA LYS A 57 -11.94 -9.69 -1.48
C LYS A 57 -12.05 -8.19 -1.71
N VAL A 58 -10.91 -7.53 -1.89
CA VAL A 58 -10.86 -6.12 -2.24
C VAL A 58 -10.55 -6.01 -3.72
N LYS A 59 -11.45 -5.39 -4.49
CA LYS A 59 -11.22 -5.08 -5.89
C LYS A 59 -10.33 -3.83 -5.95
N VAL A 60 -9.21 -3.93 -6.64
CA VAL A 60 -8.28 -2.82 -6.83
C VAL A 60 -8.07 -2.53 -8.31
N ILE A 61 -7.92 -1.25 -8.62
CA ILE A 61 -7.55 -0.75 -9.93
C ILE A 61 -6.30 0.09 -9.72
N VAL A 62 -5.21 -0.30 -10.36
CA VAL A 62 -3.88 0.28 -10.07
C VAL A 62 -3.12 0.49 -11.36
N PHE A 63 -2.23 1.49 -11.36
CA PHE A 63 -1.25 1.63 -12.43
C PHE A 63 -0.04 0.74 -12.15
N GLU A 64 0.53 0.17 -13.19
CA GLU A 64 1.83 -0.48 -13.05
C GLU A 64 2.96 0.54 -12.90
N SER A 65 4.07 0.11 -12.32
CA SER A 65 5.32 0.85 -12.28
C SER A 65 6.51 -0.08 -12.38
N SER A 66 7.57 0.37 -13.05
CA SER A 66 8.87 -0.30 -13.07
C SER A 66 9.70 -0.03 -11.81
N ASN A 67 9.15 0.69 -10.83
CA ASN A 67 9.82 0.95 -9.56
C ASN A 67 9.97 -0.34 -8.76
N ARG A 68 11.12 -0.48 -8.11
CA ARG A 68 11.37 -1.53 -7.13
C ARG A 68 11.20 -0.97 -5.74
N TYR A 69 10.28 -1.57 -4.99
CA TYR A 69 10.05 -1.19 -3.61
C TYR A 69 10.99 -1.94 -2.67
N ALA A 70 11.17 -1.39 -1.47
CA ALA A 70 11.93 -2.06 -0.42
C ALA A 70 11.25 -3.38 -0.02
N SER A 71 12.03 -4.28 0.58
CA SER A 71 11.48 -5.49 1.20
C SER A 71 10.50 -5.14 2.31
N HIS A 72 9.49 -5.99 2.48
CA HIS A 72 8.52 -5.86 3.57
C HIS A 72 9.26 -5.90 4.92
N PRO A 73 9.05 -4.91 5.80
CA PRO A 73 9.64 -4.94 7.13
C PRO A 73 9.02 -6.06 7.97
N SER A 74 9.82 -6.97 8.52
CA SER A 74 9.33 -8.04 9.39
C SER A 74 8.69 -7.51 10.66
N SER A 75 7.61 -8.14 11.12
CA SER A 75 6.99 -7.82 12.41
C SER A 75 7.98 -8.10 13.56
N PRO A 76 8.11 -7.21 14.57
CA PRO A 76 8.86 -7.52 15.77
C PRO A 76 8.27 -8.76 16.46
N THR A 77 9.13 -9.69 16.90
CA THR A 77 8.74 -10.99 17.48
C THR A 77 7.72 -10.87 18.62
N ASP A 78 7.79 -9.81 19.42
CA ASP A 78 6.87 -9.58 20.54
C ASP A 78 5.44 -9.27 20.08
N ILE A 79 5.27 -8.64 18.92
CA ILE A 79 3.97 -8.36 18.32
C ILE A 79 3.34 -9.66 17.81
N SER A 80 4.13 -10.49 17.12
CA SER A 80 3.67 -11.80 16.65
C SER A 80 3.28 -12.72 17.83
N ARG A 81 4.02 -12.68 18.95
CA ARG A 81 3.67 -13.40 20.18
C ARG A 81 2.40 -12.84 20.84
N PHE A 82 2.27 -11.52 20.93
CA PHE A 82 1.09 -10.86 21.47
C PHE A 82 -0.17 -11.27 20.68
N ALA A 83 -0.13 -11.14 19.35
CA ALA A 83 -1.24 -11.51 18.47
C ALA A 83 -1.64 -12.98 18.66
N LYS A 84 -0.67 -13.90 18.70
CA LYS A 84 -0.92 -15.33 18.97
C LYS A 84 -1.59 -15.56 20.32
N SER A 85 -1.11 -14.90 21.39
CA SER A 85 -1.71 -15.02 22.73
C SER A 85 -3.16 -14.55 22.80
N LYS A 86 -3.52 -13.55 21.98
CA LYS A 86 -4.86 -12.99 21.87
C LYS A 86 -5.71 -13.63 20.77
N ARG A 87 -5.20 -14.68 20.10
CA ARG A 87 -5.84 -15.34 18.93
C ARG A 87 -6.20 -14.36 17.82
N MET A 88 -5.40 -13.30 17.66
CA MET A 88 -5.56 -12.30 16.61
C MET A 88 -4.94 -12.80 15.30
N LYS A 89 -5.67 -12.62 14.20
CA LYS A 89 -5.27 -12.99 12.84
C LYS A 89 -4.51 -11.84 12.18
N LEU A 90 -3.18 -11.86 12.20
CA LEU A 90 -2.37 -10.82 11.56
C LEU A 90 -2.55 -10.85 10.04
N ALA A 91 -2.49 -9.69 9.38
CA ALA A 91 -2.62 -9.61 7.93
C ALA A 91 -1.50 -10.36 7.18
N ASP A 92 -0.32 -10.40 7.77
CA ASP A 92 0.80 -11.23 7.33
C ASP A 92 1.21 -12.20 8.45
N PRO A 93 0.74 -13.46 8.43
CA PRO A 93 1.01 -14.41 9.50
C PRO A 93 2.37 -15.10 9.42
N ASP A 94 3.07 -15.02 8.29
CA ASP A 94 4.29 -15.79 8.03
C ASP A 94 5.54 -14.91 8.09
N ASP A 95 6.08 -14.76 9.30
CA ASP A 95 7.35 -14.06 9.54
C ASP A 95 8.57 -14.77 8.89
N SER A 96 8.44 -15.98 8.34
CA SER A 96 9.56 -16.71 7.69
C SER A 96 9.93 -16.13 6.31
N LEU A 97 9.04 -15.33 5.73
CA LEU A 97 9.19 -14.73 4.40
C LEU A 97 9.76 -13.30 4.44
N SER A 98 10.55 -12.97 5.47
CA SER A 98 11.04 -11.62 5.84
C SER A 98 11.90 -10.87 4.79
N SER A 99 11.90 -11.32 3.53
CA SER A 99 12.64 -10.74 2.41
C SER A 99 11.79 -10.43 1.18
N LEU A 100 10.50 -10.77 1.16
CA LEU A 100 9.66 -10.50 0.00
C LEU A 100 9.60 -8.99 -0.30
N PRO A 101 9.74 -8.58 -1.57
CA PRO A 101 9.59 -7.18 -1.96
C PRO A 101 8.15 -6.74 -1.73
N ILE A 102 7.95 -5.46 -1.40
CA ILE A 102 6.62 -4.87 -1.53
C ILE A 102 6.25 -4.86 -3.01
N GLU A 103 5.15 -5.49 -3.38
CA GLU A 103 4.72 -5.59 -4.78
C GLU A 103 3.63 -4.57 -5.15
N ILE A 104 2.83 -4.17 -4.16
CA ILE A 104 1.67 -3.30 -4.32
C ILE A 104 1.73 -2.21 -3.25
N LEU A 105 1.55 -0.96 -3.67
CA LEU A 105 1.24 0.17 -2.80
C LEU A 105 -0.22 0.53 -2.97
N ILE A 106 -0.96 0.56 -1.86
CA ILE A 106 -2.36 0.95 -1.82
C ILE A 106 -2.43 2.35 -1.20
N GLY A 107 -3.03 3.28 -1.94
CA GLY A 107 -3.19 4.66 -1.50
C GLY A 107 -4.47 4.92 -0.70
N ALA A 108 -4.73 6.20 -0.45
CA ALA A 108 -5.92 6.64 0.30
C ALA A 108 -7.24 6.37 -0.43
N ASP A 109 -7.19 6.25 -1.75
CA ASP A 109 -8.29 5.86 -2.66
C ASP A 109 -8.91 4.50 -2.31
N PHE A 110 -8.07 3.54 -1.92
CA PHE A 110 -8.52 2.21 -1.52
C PHE A 110 -8.46 1.98 -0.01
N TYR A 111 -7.79 2.86 0.75
CA TYR A 111 -7.60 2.71 2.19
C TYR A 111 -8.92 2.42 2.92
N TRP A 112 -9.97 3.23 2.69
CA TRP A 112 -11.26 3.04 3.37
C TRP A 112 -12.01 1.77 2.97
N ASN A 113 -11.67 1.17 1.83
CA ASN A 113 -12.25 -0.11 1.39
C ASN A 113 -11.54 -1.32 2.01
N VAL A 114 -10.36 -1.10 2.61
CA VAL A 114 -9.53 -2.15 3.22
C VAL A 114 -9.65 -2.14 4.74
N MET A 115 -9.87 -0.99 5.36
CA MET A 115 -9.88 -0.84 6.82
C MET A 115 -11.26 -1.10 7.42
N HIS A 116 -11.30 -1.78 8.57
CA HIS A 116 -12.52 -1.94 9.34
C HIS A 116 -12.75 -0.75 10.29
N SER A 117 -14.00 -0.51 10.67
CA SER A 117 -14.38 0.53 11.65
C SER A 117 -14.16 0.12 13.11
N ASP A 118 -13.77 -1.14 13.36
CA ASP A 118 -13.49 -1.66 14.69
C ASP A 118 -12.33 -0.91 15.36
N ALA A 119 -12.38 -0.80 16.69
CA ALA A 119 -11.40 -0.03 17.45
C ALA A 119 -9.98 -0.65 17.35
N PRO A 120 -8.93 0.16 17.12
CA PRO A 120 -7.55 -0.30 17.16
C PRO A 120 -7.16 -0.84 18.55
N VAL A 121 -6.28 -1.85 18.57
CA VAL A 121 -5.65 -2.36 19.79
C VAL A 121 -4.30 -1.68 19.97
N LYS A 122 -4.19 -0.75 20.90
CA LYS A 122 -2.90 -0.11 21.22
C LYS A 122 -1.94 -1.13 21.84
N LEU A 123 -0.71 -1.17 21.31
CA LEU A 123 0.38 -1.98 21.84
C LEU A 123 1.29 -1.15 22.77
N SER A 124 1.47 0.13 22.44
CA SER A 124 2.11 1.14 23.29
C SER A 124 1.66 2.54 22.87
N ASP A 125 2.44 3.58 23.20
CA ASP A 125 2.12 4.99 22.89
C ASP A 125 2.07 5.27 21.38
N SER A 126 2.75 4.47 20.55
CA SER A 126 2.78 4.66 19.10
C SER A 126 2.22 3.49 18.28
N PRO A 127 2.75 2.25 18.36
CA PRO A 127 2.21 1.13 17.61
C PRO A 127 0.84 0.67 18.12
N ALA A 128 -0.03 0.36 17.16
CA ALA A 128 -1.35 -0.24 17.35
C ALA A 128 -1.63 -1.28 16.27
N LEU A 129 -2.43 -2.29 16.61
CA LEU A 129 -3.02 -3.20 15.63
C LEU A 129 -4.34 -2.61 15.17
N VAL A 130 -4.51 -2.45 13.85
CA VAL A 130 -5.71 -1.91 13.23
C VAL A 130 -6.37 -3.01 12.40
N PRO A 131 -7.69 -3.22 12.54
CA PRO A 131 -8.38 -4.28 11.81
C PRO A 131 -8.62 -3.88 10.34
N SER A 132 -8.52 -4.88 9.46
CA SER A 132 -8.71 -4.75 8.00
C SER A 132 -9.34 -6.01 7.42
N ASN A 133 -9.77 -5.94 6.16
CA ASN A 133 -10.24 -7.09 5.38
C ASN A 133 -9.21 -8.23 5.31
N PHE A 134 -7.92 -7.91 5.41
CA PHE A 134 -6.83 -8.88 5.34
C PHE A 134 -6.41 -9.41 6.71
N GLY A 135 -7.00 -8.94 7.81
CA GLY A 135 -6.58 -9.24 9.19
C GLY A 135 -6.08 -8.00 9.94
N TRP A 136 -5.39 -8.20 11.05
CA TRP A 136 -4.84 -7.11 11.86
C TRP A 136 -3.51 -6.60 11.28
N ILE A 137 -3.46 -5.31 10.95
CA ILE A 137 -2.30 -4.62 10.41
C ILE A 137 -1.59 -3.87 11.53
N LEU A 138 -0.26 -3.90 11.55
CA LEU A 138 0.54 -3.08 12.45
C LEU A 138 0.62 -1.64 11.91
N SER A 139 0.16 -0.67 12.68
CA SER A 139 0.21 0.76 12.38
C SER A 139 0.96 1.51 13.47
N GLY A 140 1.62 2.61 13.13
CA GLY A 140 2.33 3.47 14.08
C GLY A 140 3.84 3.54 13.83
N SER A 141 4.50 4.45 14.55
CA SER A 141 5.94 4.65 14.41
C SER A 141 6.70 3.45 14.94
N ARG A 142 7.73 3.07 14.20
CA ARG A 142 8.71 2.08 14.64
C ARG A 142 9.87 2.85 15.24
N SER A 143 9.91 2.98 16.56
CA SER A 143 11.20 3.17 17.23
C SER A 143 12.06 1.95 16.84
N HIS A 144 13.20 2.17 16.19
CA HIS A 144 14.16 1.14 15.71
C HIS A 144 13.89 0.46 14.36
N ALA A 145 13.11 1.03 13.44
CA ALA A 145 13.22 0.64 12.03
C ALA A 145 14.41 1.36 11.38
N THR A 146 15.57 0.70 11.34
CA THR A 146 16.65 1.09 10.43
C THR A 146 16.21 0.76 9.01
N VAL A 147 15.65 1.73 8.30
CA VAL A 147 15.57 1.66 6.84
C VAL A 147 17.02 1.60 6.36
N SER A 148 17.45 0.50 5.76
CA SER A 148 18.79 0.41 5.18
C SER A 148 18.97 1.57 4.20
N PHE A 149 19.98 2.41 4.44
CA PHE A 149 20.20 3.70 3.80
C PHE A 149 20.36 3.59 2.27
N LYS A 150 19.23 3.58 1.56
CA LYS A 150 19.00 4.15 0.22
C LYS A 150 17.53 4.60 0.14
N PRO A 151 17.12 5.64 0.90
CA PRO A 151 15.75 6.11 0.81
C PRO A 151 15.53 6.75 -0.56
N THR A 152 14.80 6.07 -1.44
CA THR A 152 14.06 6.77 -2.50
C THR A 152 12.71 7.11 -1.89
N VAL A 153 12.59 8.33 -1.37
CA VAL A 153 11.31 8.88 -0.93
C VAL A 153 10.48 9.10 -2.19
N HIS A 154 9.50 8.21 -2.42
CA HIS A 154 8.48 8.42 -3.44
C HIS A 154 7.36 9.24 -2.80
N SER A 155 7.56 10.55 -2.72
CA SER A 155 6.46 11.47 -2.44
C SER A 155 5.72 11.70 -3.75
N ILE A 156 4.42 11.43 -3.78
CA ILE A 156 3.54 11.82 -4.89
C ILE A 156 2.70 12.98 -4.35
N ASN A 157 2.98 14.18 -4.83
CA ASN A 157 2.14 15.36 -4.62
C ASN A 157 1.25 15.55 -5.86
N VAL A 158 0.04 16.06 -5.68
CA VAL A 158 -0.85 16.47 -6.78
C VAL A 158 -1.10 17.96 -6.62
N ASP A 159 -0.58 18.74 -7.56
CA ASP A 159 -0.85 20.17 -7.66
C ASP A 159 -2.27 20.40 -8.21
N THR A 160 -3.12 21.10 -7.46
CA THR A 160 -4.48 21.46 -7.90
C THR A 160 -4.47 22.82 -8.58
N HIS A 161 -4.00 22.87 -9.82
CA HIS A 161 -4.22 24.03 -10.69
C HIS A 161 -5.41 23.79 -11.63
N GLU A 162 -6.63 23.90 -11.10
CA GLU A 162 -7.84 24.22 -11.88
C GLU A 162 -9.02 24.57 -10.94
N LEU A 163 -8.97 25.75 -10.33
CA LEU A 163 -10.16 26.37 -9.68
C LEU A 163 -10.34 27.86 -9.98
N ASP A 164 -9.54 28.49 -10.87
CA ASP A 164 -9.61 29.94 -11.08
C ASP A 164 -10.25 30.41 -12.41
N ASN A 165 -10.88 29.54 -13.21
CA ASN A 165 -11.53 29.94 -14.47
C ASN A 165 -13.00 29.53 -14.63
N MET A 166 -13.79 29.64 -13.55
CA MET A 166 -15.26 29.74 -13.66
C MET A 166 -15.82 30.75 -12.65
N VAL A 167 -15.55 32.03 -12.89
CA VAL A 167 -16.50 33.16 -12.74
C VAL A 167 -16.33 34.06 -13.95
#